data_AF-A0A7V8FRL2-F1
#
_entry.id   AF-A0A7V8FRL2-F1
#
_cell.length_a   1.000
_cell.length_b   1.000
_cell.length_c   1.000
_cell.angle_alpha   90.00
_cell.angle_beta   90.00
_cell.angle_gamma   90.00
#
_symmetry.space_group_name_H-M   'P 1'
#
loop_
_entity.id
_entity.type
_entity.pdbx_description
1 polymer ?
#
loop_
_entity_poly.entity_id
_entity_poly.type
_entity_poly.pdbx_seq_one_letter_code
_entity_poly.pdbx_strand_id
1 'polypeptide(L)'
;MKIQSQKDFFAGLMFATVGLAFAIGATTYTVGTGARMGPGYFPLLLGVVLAILGGAIMVESVVVKTADGAKIGKWAWRQIFFILAGNVLFGIALGGLPSIGLPPMGLILGIYALVIVASKAGQEFHWPSVLALATVLAVGSYFAFIYALKLVMPVWPTFITG
;
A
#
# COMPACT_ATOMS: atom_id res chain seq x y z
N MET A 1 -1.73 -7.54 33.86
CA MET A 1 -0.75 -7.53 32.76
C MET A 1 -0.23 -6.10 32.61
N LYS A 2 1.08 -5.89 32.64
CA LYS A 2 1.70 -4.56 32.48
C LYS A 2 2.18 -4.44 31.03
N ILE A 3 1.65 -3.48 30.28
CA ILE A 3 2.09 -3.22 28.90
C ILE A 3 3.52 -2.68 28.97
N GLN A 4 4.46 -3.35 28.29
CA GLN A 4 5.88 -2.99 28.28
C GLN A 4 6.20 -2.01 27.15
N SER A 5 5.47 -2.07 26.04
CA SER A 5 5.54 -1.10 24.93
C SER A 5 4.14 -0.64 24.55
N GLN A 6 3.79 0.61 24.87
CA GLN A 6 2.48 1.16 24.49
C GLN A 6 2.36 1.30 22.97
N LYS A 7 3.40 1.82 22.32
CA LYS A 7 3.45 1.99 20.87
C LYS A 7 3.16 0.68 20.14
N ASP A 8 3.83 -0.41 20.53
CA ASP A 8 3.68 -1.69 19.83
C ASP A 8 2.33 -2.33 20.16
N PHE A 9 1.86 -2.22 21.40
CA PHE A 9 0.52 -2.71 21.76
C PHE A 9 -0.57 -2.05 20.91
N PHE A 10 -0.56 -0.72 20.80
CA PHE A 10 -1.57 0.00 20.02
C PHE A 10 -1.40 -0.18 18.50
N ALA A 11 -0.16 -0.31 18.01
CA ALA A 11 0.09 -0.66 16.61
C ALA A 11 -0.41 -2.07 16.27
N GLY A 12 -0.13 -3.04 17.15
CA GLY A 12 -0.63 -4.41 17.03
C GLY A 12 -2.16 -4.48 17.08
N LEU A 13 -2.79 -3.71 17.99
CA LEU A 13 -4.24 -3.59 18.06
C LEU A 13 -4.83 -2.98 16.78
N MET A 14 -4.21 -1.94 16.22
CA MET A 14 -4.62 -1.34 14.96
C MET A 14 -4.52 -2.35 13.81
N PHE A 15 -3.41 -3.08 13.68
CA PHE A 15 -3.28 -4.11 12.64
C PHE A 15 -4.27 -5.26 12.83
N ALA A 16 -4.52 -5.68 14.07
CA ALA A 16 -5.47 -6.73 14.39
C ALA A 16 -6.90 -6.32 14.03
N THR A 17 -7.33 -5.14 14.45
CA THR A 17 -8.68 -4.61 14.20
C THR A 17 -8.95 -4.36 12.73
N VAL A 18 -8.02 -3.70 12.03
CA VAL A 18 -8.14 -3.46 10.59
C VAL A 18 -8.09 -4.77 9.82
N GLY A 19 -7.16 -5.67 10.16
CA GLY A 19 -7.05 -6.99 9.54
C GLY A 19 -8.33 -7.82 9.67
N LEU A 20 -8.90 -7.89 10.88
CA LEU A 20 -10.18 -8.56 11.13
C LEU A 20 -11.34 -7.90 10.36
N ALA A 21 -11.39 -6.57 10.31
CA ALA A 21 -12.44 -5.87 9.56
C ALA A 21 -12.36 -6.21 8.06
N PHE A 22 -11.17 -6.24 7.47
CA PHE A 22 -10.97 -6.67 6.08
C PHE A 22 -11.29 -8.15 5.89
N ALA A 23 -10.88 -9.04 6.80
CA ALA A 23 -11.17 -10.46 6.71
C ALA A 23 -12.67 -10.75 6.77
N ILE A 24 -13.39 -10.13 7.72
CA ILE A 24 -14.85 -10.26 7.86
C ILE A 24 -15.54 -9.62 6.65
N GLY A 25 -15.15 -8.41 6.27
CA GLY A 25 -15.71 -7.72 5.11
C GLY A 25 -15.49 -8.49 3.80
N ALA A 26 -14.36 -9.17 3.64
CA ALA A 26 -14.08 -9.99 2.47
C ALA A 26 -15.03 -11.20 2.34
N THR A 27 -15.62 -11.68 3.44
CA THR A 27 -16.59 -12.79 3.39
C THR A 27 -17.90 -12.42 2.71
N THR A 28 -18.21 -11.13 2.56
CA THR A 28 -19.38 -10.68 1.79
C THR A 28 -19.13 -10.64 0.29
N TYR A 29 -17.89 -10.85 -0.16
CA TYR A 29 -17.50 -10.90 -1.56
C TYR A 29 -17.23 -12.34 -2.01
N THR A 30 -17.31 -12.58 -3.31
CA THR A 30 -16.86 -13.85 -3.88
C THR A 30 -15.34 -13.96 -3.73
N VAL A 31 -14.89 -14.97 -2.98
CA VAL A 31 -13.45 -15.24 -2.82
C VAL A 31 -12.88 -15.92 -4.06
N GLY A 32 -13.67 -16.74 -4.75
CA GLY A 32 -13.20 -17.50 -5.91
C GLY A 32 -12.23 -18.61 -5.52
N THR A 33 -11.28 -18.93 -6.40
CA THR A 33 -10.24 -19.95 -6.17
C THR A 33 -8.85 -19.35 -6.34
N GLY A 34 -7.79 -20.03 -5.92
CA GLY A 34 -6.41 -19.53 -6.11
C GLY A 34 -6.04 -19.25 -7.58
N ALA A 35 -6.67 -19.97 -8.52
CA ALA A 35 -6.48 -19.76 -9.97
C ALA A 35 -7.40 -18.70 -10.58
N ARG A 36 -8.51 -18.36 -9.89
CA ARG A 36 -9.48 -17.33 -10.29
C ARG A 36 -9.87 -16.55 -9.06
N MET A 37 -8.97 -15.68 -8.64
CA MET A 37 -9.16 -14.86 -7.45
C MET A 37 -10.33 -13.92 -7.65
N GLY A 38 -11.36 -14.06 -6.81
CA GLY A 38 -12.45 -13.10 -6.74
C GLY A 38 -12.04 -11.84 -5.96
N PRO A 39 -12.88 -10.80 -5.96
CA PRO A 39 -12.60 -9.53 -5.28
C PRO A 39 -12.37 -9.70 -3.76
N GLY A 40 -12.93 -10.75 -3.14
CA GLY A 40 -12.71 -11.05 -1.73
C GLY A 40 -11.39 -11.76 -1.41
N TYR A 41 -10.70 -12.34 -2.40
CA TYR A 41 -9.52 -13.18 -2.13
C TYR A 41 -8.37 -12.42 -1.48
N PHE A 42 -7.95 -11.31 -2.11
CA PHE A 42 -6.82 -10.53 -1.64
C PHE A 42 -7.11 -9.84 -0.29
N PRO A 43 -8.27 -9.16 -0.10
CA PRO A 43 -8.64 -8.59 1.19
C PRO A 43 -8.73 -9.62 2.32
N LEU A 44 -9.25 -10.83 2.04
CA LEU A 44 -9.35 -11.90 3.06
C LEU A 44 -7.96 -12.35 3.51
N LEU A 45 -7.09 -12.72 2.57
CA LEU A 45 -5.76 -13.24 2.87
C LEU A 45 -4.92 -12.18 3.59
N LEU A 46 -4.88 -10.95 3.05
CA LEU A 46 -4.14 -9.86 3.67
C LEU A 46 -4.72 -9.52 5.05
N GLY A 47 -6.04 -9.51 5.20
CA GLY A 47 -6.72 -9.26 6.47
C GLY A 47 -6.35 -10.28 7.55
N VAL A 48 -6.34 -11.58 7.19
CA VAL A 48 -5.92 -12.65 8.12
C VAL A 48 -4.46 -12.51 8.51
N VAL A 49 -3.56 -12.26 7.56
CA VAL A 49 -2.13 -12.07 7.85
C VAL A 49 -1.91 -10.86 8.77
N LEU A 50 -2.58 -9.73 8.50
CA LEU A 50 -2.53 -8.54 9.35
C LEU A 50 -3.09 -8.82 10.75
N ALA A 51 -4.16 -9.60 10.86
CA ALA A 51 -4.74 -9.98 12.14
C ALA A 51 -3.77 -10.81 13.00
N ILE A 52 -3.12 -11.80 12.38
CA ILE A 52 -2.13 -12.65 13.05
C ILE A 52 -0.90 -11.83 13.47
N LEU A 53 -0.34 -11.01 12.57
CA LEU A 53 0.81 -10.17 12.87
C LEU A 53 0.49 -9.14 13.97
N GLY A 54 -0.69 -8.51 13.92
CA GLY A 54 -1.15 -7.61 14.97
C GLY A 54 -1.27 -8.29 16.33
N GLY A 55 -1.82 -9.51 16.35
CA GLY A 55 -1.87 -10.36 17.53
C GLY A 55 -0.49 -10.69 18.09
N ALA A 56 0.45 -11.09 17.23
CA ALA A 56 1.82 -11.41 17.61
C ALA A 56 2.52 -10.19 18.23
N ILE A 57 2.40 -9.01 17.61
CA ILE A 57 2.98 -7.76 18.13
C ILE A 57 2.36 -7.37 19.48
N MET A 58 1.06 -7.55 19.66
CA MET A 58 0.41 -7.30 20.95
C MET A 58 0.95 -8.23 22.05
N VAL A 59 1.11 -9.52 21.77
CA VAL A 59 1.70 -10.47 22.73
C VAL A 59 3.13 -10.08 23.07
N GLU A 60 3.95 -9.78 22.05
CA GLU A 60 5.33 -9.33 22.20
C GLU A 60 5.42 -8.08 23.11
N SER A 61 4.54 -7.10 22.91
CA SER A 61 4.50 -5.84 23.68
C SER A 61 4.20 -6.00 25.18
N VAL A 62 3.69 -7.16 25.60
CA VAL A 62 3.40 -7.50 27.00
C VAL A 62 4.49 -8.42 27.59
N VAL A 63 5.06 -9.31 26.76
CA VAL A 63 6.04 -10.32 27.18
C VAL A 63 7.47 -9.75 27.23
N VAL A 64 7.85 -8.96 26.22
CA VAL A 64 9.22 -8.43 26.10
C VAL A 64 9.35 -7.16 26.91
N LYS A 65 10.29 -7.12 27.87
CA LYS A 65 10.56 -5.94 28.68
C LYS A 65 11.25 -4.87 27.84
N THR A 66 10.56 -3.76 27.58
CA THR A 66 11.13 -2.58 26.94
C THR A 66 11.57 -1.59 28.03
N ALA A 67 12.78 -1.05 27.93
CA ALA A 67 13.41 -0.25 28.99
C ALA A 67 12.62 1.01 29.40
N ASP A 68 11.77 1.55 28.51
CA ASP A 68 11.14 2.87 28.68
C ASP A 68 9.63 2.94 28.36
N GLY A 69 8.91 1.82 28.28
CA GLY A 69 7.46 1.86 28.02
C GLY A 69 7.04 2.25 26.60
N ALA A 70 8.00 2.67 25.76
CA ALA A 70 7.84 3.14 24.37
C ALA A 70 6.51 3.86 24.13
N LYS A 71 6.36 5.05 24.73
CA LYS A 71 5.14 5.87 24.60
C LYS A 71 4.83 6.18 23.13
N ILE A 72 3.55 6.33 22.82
CA ILE A 72 3.11 6.74 21.48
C ILE A 72 3.69 8.13 21.17
N GLY A 73 4.41 8.23 20.05
CA GLY A 73 5.00 9.47 19.56
C GLY A 73 3.98 10.40 18.89
N LYS A 74 4.48 11.47 18.26
CA LYS A 74 3.64 12.40 17.48
C LYS A 74 3.07 11.71 16.24
N TRP A 75 1.87 12.11 15.85
CA TRP A 75 1.22 11.65 14.62
C TRP A 75 2.00 12.10 13.38
N ALA A 76 2.19 11.17 12.46
CA ALA A 76 2.96 11.33 11.23
C ALA A 76 2.11 11.91 10.07
N TRP A 77 1.43 13.04 10.30
CA TRP A 77 0.48 13.62 9.35
C TRP A 77 1.06 13.87 7.96
N ARG A 78 2.32 14.32 7.91
CA ARG A 78 3.04 14.54 6.65
C ARG A 78 3.18 13.24 5.86
N GLN A 79 3.59 12.17 6.53
CA GLN A 79 3.79 10.85 5.93
C GLN A 79 2.46 10.27 5.43
N ILE A 80 1.41 10.36 6.25
CA ILE A 80 0.06 9.91 5.89
C ILE A 80 -0.41 10.63 4.62
N PHE A 81 -0.29 11.97 4.59
CA PHE A 81 -0.70 12.76 3.43
C PHE A 81 0.04 12.34 2.15
N PHE A 82 1.37 12.25 2.18
CA PHE A 82 2.16 11.91 0.98
C PHE A 82 1.90 10.48 0.48
N ILE A 83 1.74 9.51 1.37
CA ILE A 83 1.44 8.12 0.99
C ILE A 83 0.06 8.02 0.35
N LEU A 84 -0.95 8.68 0.93
CA LEU A 84 -2.31 8.71 0.37
C LEU A 84 -2.34 9.46 -0.96
N ALA A 85 -1.71 10.63 -1.04
CA ALA A 85 -1.62 11.41 -2.27
C ALA A 85 -0.94 10.63 -3.39
N GLY A 86 0.15 9.91 -3.09
CA GLY A 86 0.82 9.06 -4.07
C GLY A 86 -0.09 7.97 -4.63
N ASN A 87 -0.82 7.27 -3.76
CA ASN A 87 -1.77 6.21 -4.19
C ASN A 87 -2.93 6.78 -5.01
N VAL A 88 -3.47 7.93 -4.62
CA VAL A 88 -4.54 8.61 -5.38
C VAL A 88 -4.04 9.03 -6.75
N LEU A 89 -2.85 9.63 -6.84
CA LEU A 89 -2.25 10.03 -8.12
C LEU A 89 -1.97 8.83 -9.02
N PHE A 90 -1.52 7.71 -8.46
CA PHE A 90 -1.35 6.46 -9.20
C PHE A 90 -2.68 5.96 -9.78
N GLY A 91 -3.73 5.92 -8.97
CA GLY A 91 -5.07 5.51 -9.40
C GLY A 91 -5.63 6.41 -10.50
N ILE A 92 -5.48 7.73 -10.36
CA ILE A 92 -5.88 8.71 -11.38
C ILE A 92 -5.08 8.53 -12.67
N ALA A 93 -3.76 8.30 -12.58
CA ALA A 93 -2.93 8.09 -13.76
C ALA A 93 -3.33 6.82 -14.54
N LEU A 94 -3.69 5.73 -13.84
CA LEU A 94 -4.11 4.48 -14.47
C LEU A 94 -5.54 4.50 -15.01
N GLY A 95 -6.49 5.00 -14.23
CA GLY A 95 -7.92 4.97 -14.57
C GLY A 95 -8.42 6.22 -15.30
N GLY A 96 -7.63 7.28 -15.31
CA GLY A 96 -8.11 8.62 -15.64
C GLY A 96 -9.03 9.18 -14.54
N LEU A 97 -9.53 10.39 -14.76
CA LEU A 97 -10.54 11.02 -13.93
C LEU A 97 -11.68 11.55 -14.82
N PRO A 98 -12.73 10.72 -15.06
CA PRO A 98 -13.83 11.07 -15.97
C PRO A 98 -14.58 12.35 -15.57
N SER A 99 -14.67 12.65 -14.27
CA SER A 99 -15.36 13.83 -13.75
C SER A 99 -14.77 15.17 -14.21
N ILE A 100 -13.48 15.18 -14.60
CA ILE A 100 -12.79 16.36 -15.11
C ILE A 100 -12.29 16.17 -16.56
N GLY A 101 -12.69 15.08 -17.22
CA GLY A 101 -12.25 14.76 -18.58
C GLY A 101 -10.78 14.40 -18.73
N LEU A 102 -10.10 14.03 -17.64
CA LEU A 102 -8.68 13.66 -17.65
C LEU A 102 -8.56 12.18 -18.04
N PRO A 103 -7.96 11.81 -19.17
CA PRO A 103 -7.89 10.42 -19.57
C PRO A 103 -6.69 9.72 -18.93
N PRO A 104 -6.62 8.39 -19.04
CA PRO A 104 -5.51 7.61 -18.48
C PRO A 104 -4.16 8.10 -19.00
N MET A 105 -3.26 8.42 -18.06
CA MET A 105 -1.87 8.79 -18.29
C MET A 105 -0.95 7.56 -18.36
N GLY A 106 -1.44 6.42 -17.91
CA GLY A 106 -0.78 5.12 -18.03
C GLY A 106 0.13 4.74 -16.86
N LEU A 107 0.57 3.48 -16.89
CA LEU A 107 1.33 2.81 -15.83
C LEU A 107 2.64 3.51 -15.51
N ILE A 108 3.41 3.88 -16.54
CA ILE A 108 4.75 4.45 -16.33
C ILE A 108 4.64 5.76 -15.56
N LEU A 109 3.81 6.68 -16.05
CA LEU A 109 3.62 7.98 -15.40
C LEU A 109 3.03 7.83 -13.99
N GLY A 110 2.09 6.90 -13.81
CA GLY A 110 1.56 6.56 -12.50
C GLY A 110 2.66 6.14 -11.52
N ILE A 111 3.57 5.25 -11.93
CA ILE A 111 4.67 4.78 -11.07
C ILE A 111 5.60 5.94 -10.69
N TYR A 112 6.01 6.77 -11.65
CA TYR A 112 6.86 7.93 -11.34
C TYR A 112 6.17 8.90 -10.39
N ALA A 113 4.89 9.21 -10.60
CA ALA A 113 4.13 10.08 -9.71
C ALA A 113 4.04 9.49 -8.30
N LEU A 114 3.70 8.20 -8.19
CA LEU A 114 3.63 7.48 -6.92
C LEU A 114 4.96 7.53 -6.17
N VAL A 115 6.06 7.14 -6.82
CA VAL A 115 7.36 7.06 -6.16
C VAL A 115 7.85 8.44 -5.74
N ILE A 116 7.78 9.44 -6.62
CA ILE A 116 8.25 10.80 -6.29
C ILE A 116 7.46 11.39 -5.12
N VAL A 117 6.13 11.21 -5.10
CA VAL A 117 5.27 11.76 -4.04
C VAL A 117 5.44 10.97 -2.75
N ALA A 118 5.46 9.65 -2.78
CA ALA A 118 5.65 8.81 -1.60
C ALA A 118 7.03 9.00 -0.97
N SER A 119 8.09 9.18 -1.77
CA SER A 119 9.45 9.44 -1.26
C SER A 119 9.56 10.74 -0.45
N LYS A 120 8.67 11.72 -0.66
CA LYS A 120 8.61 12.95 0.16
C LYS A 120 8.08 12.70 1.58
N ALA A 121 7.53 11.53 1.87
CA ALA A 121 7.19 11.12 3.23
C ALA A 121 8.46 10.86 4.08
N GLY A 122 9.57 10.46 3.44
CA GLY A 122 10.83 10.17 4.10
C GLY A 122 11.49 11.39 4.74
N GLN A 123 12.47 11.16 5.61
CA GLN A 123 13.32 12.23 6.14
C GLN A 123 14.46 12.60 5.20
N GLU A 124 14.89 11.66 4.36
CA GLU A 124 15.98 11.82 3.41
C GLU A 124 15.44 11.68 1.98
N PHE A 125 15.50 12.77 1.21
CA PHE A 125 15.04 12.79 -0.17
C PHE A 125 16.23 13.01 -1.11
N HIS A 126 16.59 11.96 -1.85
CA HIS A 126 17.69 11.98 -2.81
C HIS A 126 17.16 11.76 -4.23
N TRP A 127 17.13 12.82 -5.04
CA TRP A 127 16.59 12.79 -6.41
C TRP A 127 17.10 11.62 -7.26
N PRO A 128 18.42 11.32 -7.31
CA PRO A 128 18.92 10.21 -8.14
C PRO A 128 18.38 8.86 -7.68
N SER A 129 18.36 8.60 -6.37
CA SER A 129 17.86 7.34 -5.81
C SER A 129 16.37 7.16 -6.04
N VAL A 130 15.58 8.23 -5.93
CA VAL A 130 14.13 8.22 -6.17
C VAL A 130 13.83 7.94 -7.64
N LEU A 131 14.54 8.60 -8.57
CA LEU A 131 14.35 8.37 -10.00
C LEU A 131 14.85 6.98 -10.43
N ALA A 132 15.96 6.50 -9.86
CA ALA A 132 16.44 5.14 -10.08
C ALA A 132 15.39 4.10 -9.61
N LEU A 133 14.84 4.28 -8.40
CA LEU A 133 13.78 3.42 -7.87
C LEU A 133 12.54 3.44 -8.76
N ALA A 134 12.06 4.62 -9.17
CA ALA A 134 10.93 4.76 -10.07
C ALA A 134 11.18 4.05 -11.41
N THR A 135 12.37 4.19 -11.97
CA THR A 135 12.75 3.54 -13.24
C THR A 135 12.77 2.02 -13.11
N VAL A 136 13.41 1.48 -12.06
CA VAL A 136 13.46 0.03 -11.81
C VAL A 136 12.06 -0.54 -11.62
N LEU A 137 11.21 0.14 -10.84
CA LEU A 137 9.82 -0.28 -10.64
C LEU A 137 9.00 -0.17 -11.92
N ALA A 138 9.19 0.87 -12.73
CA ALA A 138 8.48 1.05 -14.00
C ALA A 138 8.85 -0.04 -15.01
N VAL A 139 10.15 -0.31 -15.18
CA VAL A 139 10.65 -1.37 -16.06
C VAL A 139 10.20 -2.74 -15.55
N GLY A 140 10.36 -3.02 -14.26
CA GLY A 140 9.92 -4.29 -13.66
C GLY A 140 8.41 -4.52 -13.80
N SER A 141 7.60 -3.48 -13.59
CA SER A 141 6.14 -3.55 -13.76
C SER A 141 5.74 -3.74 -15.22
N TYR A 142 6.44 -3.10 -16.15
CA TYR A 142 6.21 -3.31 -17.58
C TYR A 142 6.50 -4.76 -17.98
N PHE A 143 7.64 -5.31 -17.57
CA PHE A 143 7.97 -6.70 -17.87
C PHE A 143 7.03 -7.69 -17.18
N ALA A 144 6.67 -7.46 -15.93
CA ALA A 144 5.76 -8.34 -15.20
C ALA A 144 4.34 -8.31 -15.79
N PHE A 145 3.74 -7.11 -15.93
CA PHE A 145 2.33 -6.98 -16.27
C PHE A 145 2.07 -7.05 -17.78
N ILE A 146 2.91 -6.41 -18.60
CA ILE A 146 2.69 -6.34 -20.05
C ILE A 146 3.34 -7.52 -20.75
N TYR A 147 4.62 -7.78 -20.48
CA TYR A 147 5.35 -8.83 -21.20
C TYR A 147 5.01 -10.24 -20.70
N ALA A 148 5.11 -10.49 -19.40
CA ALA A 148 4.91 -11.83 -18.83
C ALA A 148 3.43 -12.20 -18.70
N LEU A 149 2.62 -11.30 -18.14
CA LEU A 149 1.18 -11.56 -17.90
C LEU A 149 0.27 -11.13 -19.05
N LYS A 150 0.77 -10.38 -20.04
CA LYS A 150 -0.01 -9.89 -21.19
C LYS A 150 -1.29 -9.14 -20.80
N LEU A 151 -1.23 -8.36 -19.73
CA LEU A 151 -2.36 -7.54 -19.29
C LEU A 151 -2.57 -6.37 -20.25
N VAL A 152 -3.83 -6.19 -20.67
CA VAL A 152 -4.25 -5.05 -21.49
C VAL A 152 -4.55 -3.87 -20.57
N MET A 153 -3.56 -3.03 -20.35
CA MET A 153 -3.67 -1.83 -19.53
C MET A 153 -2.88 -0.67 -20.16
N PRO A 154 -3.32 0.59 -19.98
CA PRO A 154 -2.64 1.74 -20.57
C PRO A 154 -1.24 1.88 -19.97
N VAL A 155 -0.20 1.69 -20.79
CA VAL A 155 1.20 1.86 -20.36
C VAL A 155 1.62 3.32 -20.45
N TRP A 156 1.22 3.95 -21.56
CA TRP A 156 1.53 5.32 -21.93
C TRP A 156 0.28 6.19 -21.86
N PRO A 157 0.44 7.53 -21.87
CA PRO A 157 -0.69 8.43 -21.97
C PRO A 157 -1.47 8.14 -23.24
N THR A 158 -2.78 7.98 -23.08
CA THR A 158 -3.72 7.67 -24.17
C THR A 158 -3.69 8.68 -25.32
N PHE A 159 -3.27 9.92 -25.07
CA PHE A 159 -3.08 10.95 -26.10
C PHE A 159 -1.87 10.72 -27.01
N ILE A 160 -0.87 9.94 -26.57
CA ILE A 160 0.37 9.67 -27.33
C ILE A 160 0.21 8.41 -28.18
N THR A 161 -0.66 7.48 -27.77
CA THR A 161 -0.85 6.17 -28.41
C THR A 161 -2.16 6.09 -29.21
N GLY A 162 -2.63 7.23 -29.73
CA GLY A 162 -3.85 7.31 -30.56
C GLY A 162 -3.83 6.37 -31.75
#